data_AF-A0A818BX07-F1
#
_entry.id   AF-A0A818BX07-F1
#
_cell.length_a   1.000
_cell.length_b   1.000
_cell.length_c   1.000
_cell.angle_alpha   90.00
_cell.angle_beta   90.00
_cell.angle_gamma   90.00
#
_symmetry.space_group_name_H-M   'P 1'
#
loop_
_entity.id
_entity.type
_entity.pdbx_description
1 polymer ?
#
loop_
_entity_poly.entity_id
_entity_poly.type
_entity_poly.pdbx_seq_one_letter_code
_entity_poly.pdbx_strand_id
1 'polypeptide(L)'
;MLVPVFSLQLNNKVFPRTVAVGKFNGKQSCLVGATAGNKVFIHSPRDINPQAQQLEGNISLLNVNQVITSLACGQLDEQLKKDLLVVGTSTNIVAYDIDRNVDIFFKENPDGAHAITIGHWGELPEQLAIVGGNCSIHGFNKKCEDVLWTVTGDNVSSLALLDFNSDGYNEVHRDVKPENVMIFDAAFHRVKLIDFGMTRKCGSYVRRLIGSIPYSPPEVCNAVNNDILVSTAMDVWAFGVLFFCSLTGNFPWEHAQESDVYYNEYIQWHQQYQINRRYKLPSQWYRFSNRLMRLFRKMLDPEPSKRCEIIEINKYYDDRWINSRLNSRRRSSNEDEGVEEDFSSSGSGTESNTITTSNTDFEELTQMMRNSLIGFDNLIPIENQKPSSTVAKTYC
;
A
#
# COMPACT_ATOMS: atom_id res chain seq x y z
N MET A 1 -5.12 2.49 26.17
CA MET A 1 -5.71 1.13 26.10
C MET A 1 -6.98 1.25 25.27
N LEU A 2 -6.99 0.68 24.05
CA LEU A 2 -8.19 0.68 23.22
C LEU A 2 -9.19 -0.30 23.85
N VAL A 3 -10.37 0.19 24.25
CA VAL A 3 -11.45 -0.65 24.77
C VAL A 3 -12.38 -0.97 23.60
N PRO A 4 -12.71 -2.25 23.34
CA PRO A 4 -13.61 -2.60 22.25
C PRO A 4 -15.00 -1.97 22.49
N VAL A 5 -15.54 -1.31 21.47
CA VAL A 5 -16.87 -0.67 21.54
C VAL A 5 -17.99 -1.71 21.59
N PHE A 6 -17.77 -2.88 20.99
CA PHE A 6 -18.65 -4.05 21.06
C PHE A 6 -17.85 -5.32 20.75
N SER A 7 -18.41 -6.48 21.10
CA SER A 7 -17.94 -7.80 20.67
C SER A 7 -19.06 -8.51 19.94
N LEU A 8 -18.77 -9.01 18.74
CA LEU A 8 -19.72 -9.78 17.92
C LEU A 8 -19.17 -11.19 17.73
N GLN A 9 -19.94 -12.20 18.14
CA GLN A 9 -19.60 -13.60 17.92
C GLN A 9 -20.25 -14.09 16.63
N LEU A 10 -19.44 -14.44 15.65
CA LEU A 10 -19.90 -15.01 14.39
C LEU A 10 -19.71 -16.53 14.44
N ASN A 11 -20.77 -17.28 14.13
CA ASN A 11 -20.71 -18.74 14.06
C ASN A 11 -19.98 -19.26 12.81
N ASN A 12 -19.52 -18.37 11.93
CA ASN A 12 -18.84 -18.70 10.70
C ASN A 12 -17.50 -17.96 10.61
N LYS A 13 -16.52 -18.62 9.99
CA LYS A 13 -15.25 -17.99 9.66
C LYS A 13 -15.46 -16.87 8.65
N VAL A 14 -14.78 -15.75 8.88
CA VAL A 14 -14.71 -14.60 7.97
C VAL A 14 -13.35 -14.61 7.29
N PHE A 15 -13.32 -14.32 6.00
CA PHE A 15 -12.09 -14.31 5.23
C PHE A 15 -11.45 -12.91 5.18
N PRO A 16 -10.12 -12.82 4.97
CA PRO A 16 -9.47 -11.55 4.68
C PRO A 16 -10.12 -10.88 3.46
N ARG A 17 -10.16 -9.54 3.45
CA ARG A 17 -10.71 -8.69 2.36
C ARG A 17 -12.23 -8.73 2.18
N THR A 18 -12.93 -9.52 3.00
CA THR A 18 -14.39 -9.62 2.94
C THR A 18 -15.02 -9.02 4.18
N VAL A 19 -14.51 -7.88 4.66
CA VAL A 19 -15.07 -7.10 5.76
C VAL A 19 -15.01 -5.63 5.38
N ALA A 20 -16.11 -4.93 5.56
CA ALA A 20 -16.20 -3.49 5.34
C ALA A 20 -17.15 -2.85 6.35
N VAL A 21 -17.08 -1.54 6.45
CA VAL A 21 -18.01 -0.73 7.25
C VAL A 21 -18.68 0.26 6.31
N GLY A 22 -20.01 0.35 6.36
CA GLY A 22 -20.78 1.24 5.51
C GLY A 22 -21.98 1.83 6.23
N LYS A 23 -22.44 3.00 5.76
CA LYS A 23 -23.64 3.69 6.22
C LYS A 23 -24.77 3.52 5.21
N PHE A 24 -25.41 2.34 5.24
CA PHE A 24 -26.44 2.00 4.25
C PHE A 24 -27.70 2.86 4.37
N ASN A 25 -28.02 3.34 5.57
CA ASN A 25 -29.11 4.31 5.82
C ASN A 25 -28.64 5.79 5.80
N GLY A 26 -27.38 6.02 5.37
CA GLY A 26 -26.75 7.35 5.33
C GLY A 26 -26.37 7.94 6.69
N LYS A 27 -26.64 7.26 7.80
CA LYS A 27 -26.43 7.78 9.16
C LYS A 27 -25.55 6.90 10.02
N GLN A 28 -25.92 5.63 10.16
CA GLN A 28 -25.29 4.71 11.10
C GLN A 28 -24.30 3.79 10.41
N SER A 29 -23.14 3.60 11.04
CA SER A 29 -22.15 2.63 10.55
C SER A 29 -22.60 1.21 10.88
N CYS A 30 -22.67 0.38 9.84
CA CYS A 30 -22.96 -1.04 9.92
C CYS A 30 -21.70 -1.83 9.55
N LEU A 31 -21.47 -2.94 10.24
CA LEU A 31 -20.40 -3.87 9.91
C LEU A 31 -20.93 -4.91 8.92
N VAL A 32 -20.24 -5.07 7.79
CA VAL A 32 -20.56 -6.13 6.84
C VAL A 32 -19.38 -7.06 6.67
N GLY A 33 -19.66 -8.33 6.41
CA GLY A 33 -18.62 -9.26 6.01
C GLY A 33 -19.13 -10.50 5.31
N ALA A 34 -18.28 -11.17 4.56
CA ALA A 34 -18.60 -12.45 3.97
C ALA A 34 -18.26 -13.60 4.93
N THR A 35 -19.12 -14.61 4.90
CA THR A 35 -18.92 -15.88 5.61
C THR A 35 -18.44 -16.96 4.64
N ALA A 36 -17.86 -18.04 5.18
CA ALA A 36 -17.48 -19.21 4.39
C ALA A 36 -18.64 -19.90 3.65
N GLY A 37 -19.89 -19.59 3.98
CA GLY A 37 -21.08 -20.08 3.30
C GLY A 37 -21.55 -19.22 2.12
N ASN A 38 -20.70 -18.34 1.57
CA ASN A 38 -21.04 -17.43 0.45
C ASN A 38 -22.21 -16.47 0.75
N LYS A 39 -22.39 -16.16 2.03
CA LYS A 39 -23.37 -15.18 2.53
C LYS A 39 -22.64 -13.96 3.05
N VAL A 40 -23.19 -12.78 2.77
CA VAL A 40 -22.79 -11.53 3.41
C VAL A 40 -23.65 -11.33 4.65
N PHE A 41 -23.03 -11.20 5.81
CA PHE A 41 -23.70 -10.75 7.02
C PHE A 41 -23.65 -9.23 7.10
N ILE A 42 -24.72 -8.64 7.62
CA ILE A 42 -24.87 -7.21 7.86
C ILE A 42 -25.27 -7.08 9.33
N HIS A 43 -24.37 -6.51 10.13
CA HIS A 43 -24.62 -6.22 11.53
C HIS A 43 -24.91 -4.73 11.69
N SER A 44 -26.14 -4.42 12.09
CA SER A 44 -26.60 -3.07 12.38
C SER A 44 -26.82 -2.91 13.88
N PRO A 45 -26.04 -2.06 14.58
CA PRO A 45 -26.16 -1.91 16.03
C PRO A 45 -27.53 -1.38 16.50
N ARG A 46 -28.33 -0.73 15.64
CA ARG A 46 -29.60 -0.10 16.02
C ARG A 46 -30.78 -0.31 15.06
N ASP A 47 -30.61 -1.03 13.95
CA ASP A 47 -31.71 -1.29 13.01
C ASP A 47 -32.36 -2.65 13.28
N ILE A 48 -33.56 -2.61 13.86
CA ILE A 48 -34.50 -3.73 13.89
C ILE A 48 -35.21 -3.72 12.53
N ASN A 49 -34.69 -4.45 11.54
CA ASN A 49 -35.41 -4.62 10.27
C ASN A 49 -36.38 -5.81 10.38
N PRO A 50 -37.71 -5.61 10.47
CA PRO A 50 -38.67 -6.68 10.75
C PRO A 50 -38.83 -7.72 9.64
N GLN A 51 -38.22 -7.52 8.46
CA GLN A 51 -38.33 -8.42 7.30
C GLN A 51 -37.07 -9.25 7.02
N ALA A 52 -35.94 -8.98 7.67
CA ALA A 52 -34.75 -9.81 7.53
C ALA A 52 -34.88 -11.09 8.38
N GLN A 53 -34.30 -12.20 7.93
CA GLN A 53 -34.04 -13.35 8.82
C GLN A 53 -33.05 -12.89 9.91
N GLN A 54 -33.59 -12.35 10.99
CA GLN A 54 -32.80 -11.86 12.12
C GLN A 54 -32.22 -13.05 12.86
N LEU A 55 -30.88 -13.16 12.83
CA LEU A 55 -30.14 -14.01 13.75
C LEU A 55 -29.90 -13.25 15.06
N GLU A 56 -29.59 -13.98 16.13
CA GLU A 56 -29.18 -13.39 17.41
C GLU A 56 -28.11 -12.30 17.19
N GLY A 57 -28.35 -11.08 17.70
CA GLY A 57 -27.41 -9.96 17.59
C GLY A 57 -27.61 -8.97 16.43
N ASN A 58 -28.85 -8.78 15.93
CA ASN A 58 -29.19 -7.82 14.85
C ASN A 58 -28.40 -8.05 13.55
N ILE A 59 -28.21 -9.33 13.19
CA ILE A 59 -27.54 -9.72 11.95
C ILE A 59 -28.57 -10.09 10.88
N SER A 60 -28.45 -9.48 9.71
CA SER A 60 -29.15 -9.87 8.48
C SER A 60 -28.19 -10.61 7.54
N LEU A 61 -28.68 -11.56 6.75
CA LEU A 61 -27.88 -12.32 5.77
C LEU A 61 -28.36 -12.07 4.35
N LEU A 62 -27.43 -11.73 3.46
CA LEU A 62 -27.62 -11.66 2.01
C LEU A 62 -26.94 -12.87 1.36
N ASN A 63 -27.63 -13.55 0.46
CA ASN A 63 -27.10 -14.71 -0.25
C ASN A 63 -26.55 -14.31 -1.62
N VAL A 64 -25.26 -14.55 -1.86
CA VAL A 64 -24.58 -14.22 -3.12
C VAL A 64 -24.43 -15.45 -4.03
N ASN A 65 -24.57 -16.67 -3.48
CA ASN A 65 -24.45 -17.95 -4.20
C ASN A 65 -23.12 -18.15 -4.98
N GLN A 66 -22.09 -17.36 -4.69
CA GLN A 66 -20.75 -17.46 -5.30
C GLN A 66 -19.68 -17.20 -4.24
N VAL A 67 -18.45 -17.66 -4.52
CA VAL A 67 -17.31 -17.40 -3.64
C VAL A 67 -17.01 -15.90 -3.65
N ILE A 68 -17.22 -15.25 -2.51
CA ILE A 68 -16.95 -13.83 -2.31
C ILE A 68 -15.46 -13.65 -2.06
N THR A 69 -14.81 -12.86 -2.90
CA THR A 69 -13.36 -12.63 -2.87
C THR A 69 -13.00 -11.28 -2.25
N SER A 70 -13.89 -10.29 -2.34
CA SER A 70 -13.70 -8.96 -1.74
C SER A 70 -15.03 -8.25 -1.49
N LEU A 71 -15.06 -7.35 -0.51
CA LEU A 71 -16.19 -6.46 -0.23
C LEU A 71 -15.71 -5.02 -0.10
N ALA A 72 -16.52 -4.07 -0.55
CA ALA A 72 -16.34 -2.65 -0.27
C ALA A 72 -17.67 -1.97 0.03
N CYS A 73 -17.62 -0.89 0.80
CA CYS A 73 -18.75 0.00 1.04
C CYS A 73 -18.34 1.44 0.75
N GLY A 74 -19.26 2.22 0.21
CA GLY A 74 -19.03 3.62 -0.10
C GLY A 74 -20.12 4.21 -0.99
N GLN A 75 -20.05 5.52 -1.18
CA GLN A 75 -21.09 6.31 -1.84
C GLN A 75 -20.92 6.33 -3.36
N LEU A 76 -21.17 5.21 -4.03
CA LEU A 76 -21.04 5.13 -5.49
C LEU A 76 -22.05 6.02 -6.24
N ASP A 77 -23.24 6.26 -5.67
CA ASP A 77 -24.18 7.27 -6.17
C ASP A 77 -24.38 8.37 -5.12
N GLU A 78 -23.77 9.53 -5.38
CA GLU A 78 -23.79 10.67 -4.47
C GLU A 78 -25.21 11.17 -4.16
N GLN A 79 -26.13 11.00 -5.11
CA GLN A 79 -27.52 11.42 -4.98
C GLN A 79 -28.25 10.67 -3.86
N LEU A 80 -27.83 9.43 -3.56
CA LEU A 80 -28.47 8.61 -2.53
C LEU A 80 -28.10 9.01 -1.10
N LYS A 81 -27.00 9.76 -0.91
CA LYS A 81 -26.47 10.17 0.41
C LYS A 81 -26.33 9.01 1.40
N LYS A 82 -25.97 7.83 0.89
CA LYS A 82 -25.79 6.59 1.62
C LYS A 82 -24.79 5.70 0.90
N ASP A 83 -24.24 4.73 1.61
CA ASP A 83 -23.30 3.78 1.04
C ASP A 83 -24.03 2.64 0.32
N LEU A 84 -23.43 2.17 -0.76
CA LEU A 84 -23.78 0.93 -1.44
C LEU A 84 -22.78 -0.16 -1.04
N LEU A 85 -23.23 -1.42 -1.07
CA LEU A 85 -22.36 -2.57 -0.91
C LEU A 85 -21.89 -3.01 -2.29
N VAL A 86 -20.58 -3.10 -2.50
CA VAL A 86 -20.02 -3.72 -3.70
C VAL A 86 -19.40 -5.06 -3.33
N VAL A 87 -19.87 -6.11 -3.98
CA VAL A 87 -19.44 -7.50 -3.78
C VAL A 87 -18.64 -7.94 -4.99
N GLY A 88 -17.39 -8.36 -4.75
CA GLY A 88 -16.55 -9.00 -5.74
C GLY A 88 -16.57 -10.53 -5.58
N THR A 89 -16.62 -11.23 -6.70
CA THR A 89 -16.45 -12.69 -6.78
C THR A 89 -15.31 -13.02 -7.73
N SER A 90 -15.04 -14.33 -7.91
CA SER A 90 -14.06 -14.81 -8.89
C SER A 90 -14.42 -14.47 -10.35
N THR A 91 -15.67 -14.11 -10.63
CA THR A 91 -16.15 -13.90 -12.01
C THR A 91 -17.06 -12.69 -12.17
N ASN A 92 -17.52 -12.07 -11.08
CA ASN A 92 -18.54 -11.03 -11.14
C ASN A 92 -18.28 -9.90 -10.13
N ILE A 93 -18.88 -8.75 -10.41
CA ILE A 93 -18.97 -7.61 -9.51
C ILE A 93 -20.45 -7.22 -9.42
N VAL A 94 -20.94 -7.06 -8.20
CA VAL A 94 -22.32 -6.65 -7.93
C VAL A 94 -22.31 -5.42 -7.04
N ALA A 95 -22.98 -4.36 -7.45
CA ALA A 95 -23.30 -3.24 -6.58
C ALA A 95 -24.74 -3.40 -6.07
N TYR A 96 -24.93 -3.32 -4.76
CA TYR A 96 -26.16 -3.66 -4.08
C TYR A 96 -26.60 -2.55 -3.12
N ASP A 97 -27.87 -2.15 -3.21
CA ASP A 97 -28.52 -1.26 -2.26
C ASP A 97 -29.20 -2.09 -1.18
N ILE A 98 -28.55 -2.17 -0.01
CA ILE A 98 -29.03 -2.96 1.13
C ILE A 98 -30.39 -2.47 1.64
N ASP A 99 -30.57 -1.15 1.74
CA ASP A 99 -31.80 -0.57 2.30
C ASP A 99 -33.02 -0.82 1.41
N ARG A 100 -32.83 -0.77 0.09
CA ARG A 100 -33.91 -1.01 -0.89
C ARG A 100 -34.02 -2.49 -1.29
N ASN A 101 -33.04 -3.31 -0.92
CA ASN A 101 -32.94 -4.71 -1.29
C ASN A 101 -32.96 -4.89 -2.83
N VAL A 102 -32.15 -4.10 -3.55
CA VAL A 102 -32.06 -4.14 -5.03
C VAL A 102 -30.62 -4.12 -5.53
N ASP A 103 -30.39 -4.83 -6.64
CA ASP A 103 -29.15 -4.73 -7.39
C ASP A 103 -29.10 -3.38 -8.13
N ILE A 104 -28.02 -2.63 -7.94
CA ILE A 104 -27.74 -1.39 -8.69
C ILE A 104 -27.13 -1.75 -10.04
N PHE A 105 -26.15 -2.66 -10.04
CA PHE A 105 -25.66 -3.28 -11.27
C PHE A 105 -25.06 -4.67 -11.01
N PHE A 106 -24.97 -5.44 -12.09
CA PHE A 106 -24.23 -6.69 -12.18
C PHE A 106 -23.26 -6.60 -13.37
N LYS A 107 -22.00 -6.97 -13.16
CA LYS A 107 -20.96 -6.97 -14.18
C LYS A 107 -20.17 -8.26 -14.16
N GLU A 108 -20.07 -8.93 -15.31
CA GLU A 108 -19.10 -10.01 -15.48
C GLU A 108 -17.68 -9.42 -15.49
N ASN A 109 -16.81 -10.03 -14.70
CA ASN A 109 -15.40 -9.69 -14.56
C ASN A 109 -14.57 -10.98 -14.54
N PRO A 110 -14.15 -11.50 -15.70
CA PRO A 110 -13.41 -12.76 -15.79
C PRO A 110 -12.03 -12.70 -15.13
N ASP A 111 -11.48 -11.51 -14.90
CA ASP A 111 -10.22 -11.32 -14.15
C ASP A 111 -10.39 -11.46 -12.63
N GLY A 112 -11.64 -11.61 -12.16
CA GLY A 112 -11.99 -11.67 -10.74
C GLY A 112 -11.82 -10.34 -10.02
N ALA A 113 -12.41 -10.25 -8.83
CA ALA A 113 -12.35 -9.05 -8.00
C ALA A 113 -11.69 -9.38 -6.65
N HIS A 114 -10.39 -9.16 -6.53
CA HIS A 114 -9.59 -9.49 -5.34
C HIS A 114 -9.48 -8.34 -4.35
N ALA A 115 -9.60 -7.11 -4.83
CA ALA A 115 -9.64 -5.90 -4.04
C ALA A 115 -10.67 -4.94 -4.63
N ILE A 116 -11.45 -4.28 -3.79
CA ILE A 116 -12.41 -3.26 -4.21
C ILE A 116 -12.30 -2.08 -3.27
N THR A 117 -12.39 -0.87 -3.82
CA THR A 117 -12.57 0.36 -3.05
C THR A 117 -13.51 1.29 -3.82
N ILE A 118 -14.13 2.24 -3.12
CA ILE A 118 -15.08 3.18 -3.72
C ILE A 118 -14.64 4.59 -3.36
N GLY A 119 -14.60 5.48 -4.34
CA GLY A 119 -14.28 6.88 -4.12
C GLY A 119 -14.00 7.64 -5.40
N HIS A 120 -13.53 8.88 -5.26
CA HIS A 120 -13.09 9.70 -6.38
C HIS A 120 -11.73 9.26 -6.90
N TRP A 121 -11.56 9.38 -8.22
CA TRP A 121 -10.29 9.10 -8.89
C TRP A 121 -9.88 10.29 -9.76
N GLY A 122 -8.82 10.99 -9.36
CA GLY A 122 -8.28 12.12 -10.10
C GLY A 122 -9.32 13.22 -10.32
N GLU A 123 -9.42 13.71 -11.56
CA GLU A 123 -10.37 14.78 -11.94
C GLU A 123 -11.73 14.24 -12.41
N LEU A 124 -12.00 12.94 -12.24
CA LEU A 124 -13.27 12.37 -12.67
C LEU A 124 -14.41 12.86 -11.76
N PRO A 125 -15.51 13.37 -12.33
CA PRO A 125 -16.58 14.01 -11.56
C PRO A 125 -17.50 13.02 -10.84
N GLU A 126 -17.39 11.73 -11.13
CA GLU A 126 -18.22 10.67 -10.54
C GLU A 126 -17.38 9.78 -9.62
N GLN A 127 -17.99 9.27 -8.54
CA GLN A 127 -17.38 8.22 -7.74
C GLN A 127 -17.34 6.90 -8.51
N LEU A 128 -16.26 6.15 -8.32
CA LEU A 128 -16.02 4.88 -8.99
C LEU A 128 -15.87 3.76 -7.98
N ALA A 129 -16.38 2.58 -8.34
CA ALA A 129 -15.96 1.33 -7.74
C ALA A 129 -14.69 0.86 -8.47
N ILE A 130 -13.54 1.06 -7.83
CA ILE A 130 -12.25 0.60 -8.33
C ILE A 130 -12.06 -0.86 -7.92
N VAL A 131 -11.89 -1.73 -8.91
CA VAL A 131 -11.80 -3.17 -8.76
C VAL A 131 -10.47 -3.66 -9.29
N GLY A 132 -9.71 -4.33 -8.45
CA GLY A 132 -8.46 -4.99 -8.80
C GLY A 132 -8.64 -6.49 -8.99
N GLY A 133 -8.23 -7.01 -10.15
CA GLY A 133 -8.24 -8.42 -10.53
C GLY A 133 -6.85 -9.06 -10.51
N ASN A 134 -6.65 -10.12 -11.30
CA ASN A 134 -5.36 -10.81 -11.39
C ASN A 134 -4.29 -9.99 -12.13
N CYS A 135 -4.68 -9.23 -13.14
CA CYS A 135 -3.71 -8.46 -13.93
C CYS A 135 -4.28 -7.12 -14.41
N SER A 136 -5.37 -6.67 -13.81
CA SER A 136 -6.03 -5.43 -14.20
C SER A 136 -6.61 -4.69 -13.01
N ILE A 137 -6.75 -3.38 -13.19
CA ILE A 137 -7.57 -2.51 -12.36
C ILE A 137 -8.61 -1.89 -13.28
N HIS A 138 -9.86 -1.96 -12.86
CA HIS A 138 -11.02 -1.38 -13.53
C HIS A 138 -11.72 -0.38 -12.61
N GLY A 139 -12.44 0.59 -13.18
CA GLY A 139 -13.17 1.62 -12.45
C GLY A 139 -14.55 1.80 -13.04
N PHE A 140 -15.56 1.31 -12.31
CA PHE A 140 -16.94 1.31 -12.77
C PHE A 140 -17.72 2.44 -12.10
N ASN A 141 -18.47 3.22 -12.89
CA ASN A 141 -19.41 4.20 -12.35
C ASN A 141 -20.73 3.54 -11.92
N LYS A 142 -21.65 4.33 -11.36
CA LYS A 142 -22.98 3.86 -10.94
C LYS A 142 -23.85 3.25 -12.05
N LYS A 143 -23.54 3.55 -13.32
CA LYS A 143 -24.24 3.00 -14.50
C LYS A 143 -23.59 1.71 -15.02
N CYS A 144 -22.58 1.19 -14.34
CA CYS A 144 -21.80 0.03 -14.76
C CYS A 144 -20.91 0.27 -16.00
N GLU A 145 -20.60 1.54 -16.30
CA GLU A 145 -19.68 1.90 -17.37
C GLU A 145 -18.24 1.82 -16.83
N ASP A 146 -17.36 1.14 -17.58
CA ASP A 146 -15.94 1.04 -17.27
C ASP A 146 -15.22 2.28 -17.80
N VAL A 147 -14.98 3.26 -16.92
CA VAL A 147 -14.43 4.57 -17.30
C VAL A 147 -12.93 4.67 -17.04
N LEU A 148 -12.36 3.72 -16.32
CA LEU A 148 -10.94 3.66 -15.97
C LEU A 148 -10.47 2.21 -16.04
N TRP A 149 -9.48 1.92 -16.87
CA TRP A 149 -8.81 0.62 -16.81
C TRP A 149 -7.30 0.77 -16.98
N THR A 150 -6.55 -0.09 -16.30
CA THR A 150 -5.11 -0.23 -16.48
C THR A 150 -4.70 -1.68 -16.22
N VAL A 151 -3.60 -2.11 -16.85
CA VAL A 151 -3.00 -3.43 -16.62
C VAL A 151 -2.04 -3.34 -15.43
N THR A 152 -1.98 -4.39 -14.62
CA THR A 152 -1.00 -4.60 -13.56
C THR A 152 -0.10 -5.78 -13.88
N GLY A 153 1.12 -5.78 -13.35
CA GLY A 153 2.07 -6.86 -13.56
C GLY A 153 1.80 -8.13 -12.74
N ASP A 154 0.88 -8.06 -11.77
CA ASP A 154 0.50 -9.14 -10.85
C ASP A 154 -0.87 -8.85 -10.22
N ASN A 155 -1.35 -9.79 -9.40
CA ASN A 155 -2.63 -9.76 -8.71
C ASN A 155 -2.76 -8.52 -7.82
N VAL A 156 -3.85 -7.78 -8.01
CA VAL A 156 -4.16 -6.62 -7.18
C VAL A 156 -4.73 -7.10 -5.85
N SER A 157 -3.88 -7.11 -4.83
CA SER A 157 -4.23 -7.67 -3.53
C SER A 157 -4.81 -6.65 -2.55
N SER A 158 -4.63 -5.36 -2.82
CA SER A 158 -5.10 -4.25 -1.98
C SER A 158 -5.25 -2.98 -2.81
N LEU A 159 -6.30 -2.22 -2.51
CA LEU A 159 -6.56 -0.90 -3.06
C LEU A 159 -6.94 0.04 -1.93
N ALA A 160 -6.52 1.30 -2.04
CA ALA A 160 -6.93 2.34 -1.11
C ALA A 160 -7.17 3.62 -1.91
N LEU A 161 -8.35 4.20 -1.76
CA LEU A 161 -8.62 5.60 -2.07
C LEU A 161 -8.75 6.32 -0.74
N LEU A 162 -8.04 7.43 -0.61
CA LEU A 162 -8.05 8.22 0.61
C LEU A 162 -8.33 9.67 0.24
N ASP A 163 -9.50 10.14 0.68
CA ASP A 163 -9.90 11.55 0.70
C ASP A 163 -10.71 11.72 2.00
N PHE A 164 -10.04 12.14 3.08
CA PHE A 164 -10.63 12.05 4.42
C PHE A 164 -11.72 13.10 4.67
N ASN A 165 -11.74 14.18 3.87
CA ASN A 165 -12.70 15.27 4.00
C ASN A 165 -13.58 15.45 2.76
N SER A 166 -13.44 14.57 1.77
CA SER A 166 -14.22 14.57 0.52
C SER A 166 -14.06 15.87 -0.25
N ASP A 167 -12.85 16.45 -0.24
CA ASP A 167 -12.58 17.72 -0.90
C ASP A 167 -11.98 17.58 -2.31
N GLY A 168 -11.69 16.35 -2.74
CA GLY A 168 -11.20 16.03 -4.07
C GLY A 168 -9.72 16.33 -4.29
N TYR A 169 -8.94 16.57 -3.23
CA TYR A 169 -7.50 16.78 -3.34
C TYR A 169 -6.74 15.52 -2.91
N ASN A 170 -5.55 15.35 -3.47
CA ASN A 170 -4.66 14.28 -3.06
C ASN A 170 -4.22 14.44 -1.61
N GLU A 171 -4.11 13.31 -0.92
CA GLU A 171 -3.59 13.25 0.44
C GLU A 171 -2.09 12.93 0.44
N VAL A 172 -1.35 13.63 1.29
CA VAL A 172 0.10 13.45 1.46
C VAL A 172 0.34 12.86 2.84
N HIS A 173 1.00 11.69 2.90
CA HIS A 173 1.22 10.93 4.13
C HIS A 173 2.19 11.65 5.08
N ARG A 174 3.28 12.23 4.53
CA ARG A 174 4.32 12.98 5.24
C ARG A 174 5.12 12.22 6.31
N ASP A 175 5.00 10.90 6.35
CA ASP A 175 5.75 10.05 7.30
C ASP A 175 6.04 8.67 6.68
N VAL A 176 6.44 8.66 5.41
CA VAL A 176 6.83 7.43 4.72
C VAL A 176 8.21 7.00 5.20
N LYS A 177 8.27 5.88 5.93
CA LYS A 177 9.47 5.31 6.54
C LYS A 177 9.25 3.82 6.85
N PRO A 178 10.31 3.01 7.07
CA PRO A 178 10.20 1.57 7.30
C PRO A 178 9.27 1.20 8.46
N GLU A 179 9.27 1.99 9.54
CA GLU A 179 8.43 1.76 10.73
C GLU A 179 6.94 1.83 10.39
N ASN A 180 6.59 2.56 9.33
CA ASN A 180 5.24 2.71 8.84
C ASN A 180 4.91 1.78 7.66
N VAL A 181 5.79 0.81 7.35
CA VAL A 181 5.57 -0.19 6.29
C VAL A 181 5.44 -1.58 6.91
N MET A 182 4.20 -2.08 6.98
CA MET A 182 3.93 -3.42 7.50
C MET A 182 4.00 -4.47 6.42
N ILE A 183 4.64 -5.60 6.75
CA ILE A 183 4.78 -6.74 5.87
C ILE A 183 4.07 -7.94 6.50
N PHE A 184 3.17 -8.57 5.73
CA PHE A 184 2.29 -9.62 6.22
C PHE A 184 2.69 -11.02 5.75
N ASP A 185 3.74 -11.15 4.95
CA ASP A 185 4.32 -12.44 4.60
C ASP A 185 5.83 -12.34 4.37
N ALA A 186 6.54 -13.43 4.65
CA ALA A 186 7.99 -13.53 4.49
C ALA A 186 8.46 -13.39 3.03
N ALA A 187 7.54 -13.49 2.07
CA ALA A 187 7.83 -13.36 0.66
C ALA A 187 7.60 -11.95 0.10
N PHE A 188 7.21 -10.99 0.95
CA PHE A 188 6.97 -9.59 0.64
C PHE A 188 5.86 -9.33 -0.41
N HIS A 189 4.93 -10.26 -0.58
CA HIS A 189 3.80 -10.07 -1.51
C HIS A 189 2.70 -9.18 -0.92
N ARG A 190 2.65 -9.07 0.41
CA ARG A 190 1.65 -8.25 1.12
C ARG A 190 2.31 -7.21 1.98
N VAL A 191 2.33 -5.98 1.46
CA VAL A 191 2.87 -4.80 2.12
C VAL A 191 1.79 -3.76 2.27
N LYS A 192 1.71 -3.10 3.42
CA LYS A 192 0.77 -2.00 3.66
C LYS A 192 1.46 -0.84 4.34
N LEU A 193 1.16 0.37 3.87
CA LEU A 193 1.52 1.60 4.56
C LEU A 193 0.54 1.80 5.74
N ILE A 194 1.07 2.21 6.88
CA ILE A 194 0.32 2.46 8.11
C ILE A 194 0.64 3.84 8.67
N ASP A 195 -0.07 4.23 9.72
CA ASP A 195 0.08 5.50 10.44
C ASP A 195 -0.13 6.77 9.60
N PHE A 196 -1.40 7.02 9.28
CA PHE A 196 -1.85 8.21 8.58
C PHE A 196 -2.01 9.43 9.52
N GLY A 197 -1.53 9.41 10.77
CA GLY A 197 -1.73 10.50 11.74
C GLY A 197 -1.16 11.85 11.27
N MET A 198 -0.12 11.77 10.44
CA MET A 198 0.54 12.92 9.83
C MET A 198 -0.05 13.35 8.49
N THR A 199 -1.02 12.61 7.96
CA THR A 199 -1.57 12.83 6.61
C THR A 199 -2.28 14.17 6.50
N ARG A 200 -2.03 14.91 5.42
CA ARG A 200 -2.62 16.22 5.17
C ARG A 200 -2.91 16.40 3.69
N LYS A 201 -3.97 17.17 3.43
CA LYS A 201 -4.37 17.64 2.12
C LYS A 201 -3.21 18.30 1.38
N CYS A 202 -2.96 17.87 0.14
CA CYS A 202 -2.03 18.54 -0.77
C CYS A 202 -2.43 20.01 -0.96
N GLY A 203 -1.45 20.91 -0.94
CA GLY A 203 -1.66 22.36 -1.04
C GLY A 203 -2.04 23.06 0.27
N SER A 204 -2.25 22.32 1.37
CA SER A 204 -2.43 22.92 2.69
C SER A 204 -1.10 23.37 3.32
N TYR A 205 -1.18 24.28 4.31
CA TYR A 205 -0.04 24.66 5.13
C TYR A 205 -0.05 23.93 6.47
N VAL A 206 1.13 23.52 6.90
CA VAL A 206 1.34 22.74 8.13
C VAL A 206 2.53 23.26 8.88
N ARG A 207 2.49 23.17 10.21
CA ARG A 207 3.66 23.43 11.03
C ARG A 207 4.76 22.42 10.68
N ARG A 208 5.96 22.93 10.48
CA ARG A 208 7.19 22.16 10.30
C ARG A 208 7.41 21.21 11.46
N LEU A 209 7.64 19.94 11.14
CA LEU A 209 8.04 18.90 12.08
C LEU A 209 9.28 18.22 11.51
N ILE A 210 10.36 18.21 12.28
CA ILE A 210 11.68 17.71 11.87
C ILE A 210 11.83 16.21 12.24
N GLY A 211 10.74 15.55 12.64
CA GLY A 211 10.76 14.25 13.32
C GLY A 211 11.07 13.02 12.46
N SER A 212 11.09 13.14 11.13
CA SER A 212 11.24 11.98 10.22
C SER A 212 12.53 12.07 9.40
N ILE A 213 13.63 12.46 10.03
CA ILE A 213 14.97 12.40 9.44
C ILE A 213 15.43 10.92 9.45
N PRO A 214 16.07 10.40 8.39
CA PRO A 214 16.62 11.08 7.19
C PRO A 214 15.64 11.24 6.02
N TYR A 215 14.38 10.82 6.18
CA TYR A 215 13.34 10.83 5.13
C TYR A 215 12.79 12.22 4.80
N SER A 216 13.12 13.24 5.61
CA SER A 216 12.65 14.60 5.40
C SER A 216 13.34 15.26 4.19
N PRO A 217 12.56 15.88 3.27
CA PRO A 217 13.11 16.49 2.08
C PRO A 217 13.79 17.85 2.37
N PRO A 218 14.67 18.35 1.47
CA PRO A 218 15.48 19.55 1.72
C PRO A 218 14.65 20.82 1.96
N GLU A 219 13.50 20.99 1.33
CA GLU A 219 12.58 22.10 1.58
C GLU A 219 11.99 22.06 3.00
N VAL A 220 11.89 20.90 3.62
CA VAL A 220 11.50 20.76 5.04
C VAL A 220 12.70 20.98 5.94
N CYS A 221 13.87 20.45 5.58
CA CYS A 221 15.10 20.61 6.37
C CYS A 221 15.60 22.06 6.38
N ASN A 222 15.45 22.78 5.28
CA ASN A 222 15.95 24.15 5.09
C ASN A 222 14.86 25.23 5.27
N ALA A 223 13.62 24.84 5.61
CA ALA A 223 12.53 25.80 5.82
C ALA A 223 12.90 26.83 6.90
N VAL A 224 12.97 28.10 6.49
CA VAL A 224 13.15 29.26 7.38
C VAL A 224 11.85 29.58 8.12
N ASN A 225 10.72 29.39 7.45
CA ASN A 225 9.40 29.57 8.03
C ASN A 225 8.98 28.35 8.83
N ASN A 226 8.16 28.59 9.86
CA ASN A 226 7.57 27.51 10.65
C ASN A 226 6.46 26.76 9.89
N ASP A 227 5.95 27.32 8.78
CA ASP A 227 4.90 26.70 7.98
C ASP A 227 5.45 26.21 6.64
N ILE A 228 5.03 25.00 6.25
CA ILE A 228 5.45 24.30 5.04
C ILE A 228 4.22 24.03 4.18
N LEU A 229 4.35 24.24 2.87
CA LEU A 229 3.34 23.85 1.90
C LEU A 229 3.40 22.34 1.66
N VAL A 230 2.29 21.65 1.89
CA VAL A 230 2.18 20.20 1.68
C VAL A 230 2.12 19.89 0.19
N SER A 231 2.96 18.96 -0.26
CA SER A 231 3.02 18.50 -1.65
C SER A 231 3.30 17.01 -1.73
N THR A 232 2.73 16.31 -2.72
CA THR A 232 3.00 14.88 -2.99
C THR A 232 4.49 14.60 -3.23
N ALA A 233 5.24 15.60 -3.69
CA ALA A 233 6.69 15.56 -3.86
C ALA A 233 7.46 15.23 -2.57
N MET A 234 6.85 15.46 -1.39
CA MET A 234 7.42 15.09 -0.09
C MET A 234 7.46 13.57 0.10
N ASP A 235 6.36 12.88 -0.25
CA ASP A 235 6.28 11.41 -0.14
C ASP A 235 7.15 10.71 -1.18
N VAL A 236 7.29 11.29 -2.38
CA VAL A 236 8.23 10.80 -3.40
C VAL A 236 9.67 10.81 -2.88
N TRP A 237 10.08 11.90 -2.22
CA TRP A 237 11.41 11.99 -1.62
C TRP A 237 11.60 10.95 -0.52
N ALA A 238 10.66 10.90 0.43
CA ALA A 238 10.71 9.98 1.56
C ALA A 238 10.77 8.51 1.09
N PHE A 239 9.96 8.16 0.08
CA PHE A 239 10.01 6.85 -0.55
C PHE A 239 11.35 6.61 -1.30
N GLY A 240 11.96 7.62 -1.91
CA GLY A 240 13.30 7.50 -2.51
C GLY A 240 14.39 7.16 -1.47
N VAL A 241 14.32 7.77 -0.28
CA VAL A 241 15.21 7.46 0.84
C VAL A 241 14.94 6.06 1.39
N LEU A 242 13.66 5.71 1.59
CA LEU A 242 13.24 4.35 1.99
C LEU A 242 13.72 3.29 1.00
N PHE A 243 13.61 3.56 -0.30
CA PHE A 243 14.00 2.64 -1.35
C PHE A 243 15.52 2.45 -1.39
N PHE A 244 16.31 3.53 -1.22
CA PHE A 244 17.76 3.42 -1.04
C PHE A 244 18.09 2.56 0.19
N CYS A 245 17.44 2.83 1.32
CA CYS A 245 17.69 2.14 2.58
C CYS A 245 17.37 0.64 2.46
N SER A 246 16.24 0.32 1.83
CA SER A 246 15.79 -1.04 1.55
C SER A 246 16.79 -1.85 0.71
N LEU A 247 17.44 -1.21 -0.27
CA LEU A 247 18.42 -1.87 -1.13
C LEU A 247 19.80 -2.04 -0.48
N THR A 248 20.11 -1.25 0.55
CA THR A 248 21.49 -1.09 1.04
C THR A 248 21.69 -1.38 2.51
N GLY A 249 20.63 -1.37 3.32
CA GLY A 249 20.69 -1.34 4.78
C GLY A 249 21.31 -0.07 5.36
N ASN A 250 21.54 0.97 4.55
CA ASN A 250 22.18 2.22 4.97
C ASN A 250 21.36 3.42 4.50
N PHE A 251 21.54 4.57 5.14
CA PHE A 251 20.94 5.81 4.66
C PHE A 251 21.84 6.52 3.63
N PRO A 252 21.24 7.25 2.67
CA PRO A 252 22.01 8.02 1.71
C PRO A 252 22.71 9.24 2.33
N TRP A 253 22.20 9.72 3.47
CA TRP A 253 22.68 10.84 4.29
C TRP A 253 22.01 10.79 5.67
N GLU A 254 22.50 11.55 6.65
CA GLU A 254 21.79 11.77 7.91
C GLU A 254 20.73 12.84 7.73
N HIS A 255 21.05 13.96 7.08
CA HIS A 255 20.12 15.07 6.86
C HIS A 255 20.21 15.59 5.42
N ALA A 256 19.08 15.94 4.82
CA ALA A 256 19.05 16.57 3.49
C ALA A 256 19.42 18.08 3.57
N GLN A 257 20.63 18.38 4.05
CA GLN A 257 21.17 19.73 4.25
C GLN A 257 22.61 19.83 3.79
N GLU A 258 23.05 21.01 3.36
CA GLU A 258 24.42 21.24 2.86
C GLU A 258 25.53 20.94 3.90
N SER A 259 25.18 20.98 5.20
CA SER A 259 26.08 20.60 6.29
C SER A 259 26.38 19.10 6.35
N ASP A 260 25.54 18.26 5.75
CA ASP A 260 25.74 16.82 5.66
C ASP A 260 26.68 16.48 4.49
N VAL A 261 27.75 15.75 4.79
CA VAL A 261 28.81 15.42 3.83
C VAL A 261 28.29 14.57 2.67
N TYR A 262 27.44 13.57 2.96
CA TYR A 262 26.92 12.64 1.95
C TYR A 262 25.85 13.30 1.09
N TYR A 263 25.00 14.13 1.69
CA TYR A 263 24.03 14.93 0.95
C TYR A 263 24.71 15.92 0.01
N ASN A 264 25.75 16.62 0.48
CA ASN A 264 26.51 17.55 -0.36
C ASN A 264 27.20 16.84 -1.53
N GLU A 265 27.79 15.66 -1.29
CA GLU A 265 28.35 14.83 -2.37
C GLU A 265 27.29 14.45 -3.42
N TYR A 266 26.08 14.06 -2.96
CA TYR A 266 24.95 13.76 -3.84
C TYR A 266 24.50 14.97 -4.66
N ILE A 267 24.34 16.15 -4.05
CA ILE A 267 23.88 17.35 -4.75
C ILE A 267 24.91 17.82 -5.78
N GLN A 268 26.20 17.76 -5.47
CA GLN A 268 27.26 18.05 -6.43
C GLN A 268 27.16 17.13 -7.66
N TRP A 269 27.00 15.82 -7.44
CA TRP A 269 26.77 14.89 -8.55
C TRP A 269 25.47 15.18 -9.30
N HIS A 270 24.36 15.45 -8.61
CA HIS A 270 23.06 15.73 -9.20
C HIS A 270 23.11 16.92 -10.17
N GLN A 271 23.76 18.02 -9.75
CA GLN A 271 23.95 19.22 -10.56
C GLN A 271 24.86 18.95 -11.76
N GLN A 272 25.98 18.25 -11.54
CA GLN A 272 26.97 17.97 -12.59
C GLN A 272 26.49 16.94 -13.60
N TYR A 273 25.59 16.02 -13.22
CA TYR A 273 25.10 14.96 -14.10
C TYR A 273 24.44 15.49 -15.39
N GLN A 274 23.83 16.68 -15.32
CA GLN A 274 23.22 17.32 -16.49
C GLN A 274 24.26 17.84 -17.49
N ILE A 275 25.45 18.21 -17.00
CA ILE A 275 26.56 18.76 -17.79
C ILE A 275 27.48 17.64 -18.27
N ASN A 276 27.88 16.76 -17.36
CA ASN A 276 28.78 15.63 -17.60
C ASN A 276 28.21 14.35 -16.99
N ARG A 277 27.63 13.48 -17.82
CA ARG A 277 27.08 12.18 -17.39
C ARG A 277 28.13 11.20 -16.83
N ARG A 278 29.42 11.50 -16.98
CA ARG A 278 30.54 10.73 -16.42
C ARG A 278 31.13 11.38 -15.16
N TYR A 279 30.45 12.38 -14.59
CA TYR A 279 30.86 12.93 -13.30
C TYR A 279 30.92 11.82 -12.24
N LYS A 280 31.86 11.95 -11.31
CA LYS A 280 32.12 10.96 -10.26
C LYS A 280 30.83 10.71 -9.46
N LEU A 281 30.42 9.45 -9.36
CA LEU A 281 29.28 9.05 -8.54
C LEU A 281 29.59 9.30 -7.05
N PRO A 282 28.59 9.64 -6.23
CA PRO A 282 28.78 9.76 -4.80
C PRO A 282 29.14 8.41 -4.15
N SER A 283 29.92 8.45 -3.08
CA SER A 283 30.48 7.30 -2.37
C SER A 283 29.46 6.21 -2.04
N GLN A 284 28.32 6.59 -1.48
CA GLN A 284 27.26 5.65 -1.08
C GLN A 284 26.51 5.00 -2.27
N TRP A 285 26.73 5.50 -3.49
CA TRP A 285 25.90 5.23 -4.67
C TRP A 285 26.61 4.41 -5.76
N TYR A 286 27.91 4.12 -5.62
CA TYR A 286 28.71 3.34 -6.59
C TYR A 286 28.15 1.96 -6.92
N ARG A 287 27.34 1.40 -6.01
CA ARG A 287 26.73 0.08 -6.12
C ARG A 287 25.57 0.00 -7.12
N PHE A 288 25.00 1.13 -7.53
CA PHE A 288 23.80 1.13 -8.37
C PHE A 288 24.12 1.26 -9.85
N SER A 289 23.29 0.63 -10.68
CA SER A 289 23.36 0.79 -12.13
C SER A 289 23.02 2.23 -12.55
N ASN A 290 23.55 2.67 -13.69
CA ASN A 290 23.22 3.99 -14.26
C ASN A 290 21.70 4.20 -14.45
N ARG A 291 20.96 3.11 -14.70
CA ARG A 291 19.51 3.17 -14.88
C ARG A 291 18.79 3.42 -13.56
N LEU A 292 19.14 2.68 -12.51
CA LEU A 292 18.61 2.90 -11.17
C LEU A 292 19.04 4.26 -10.60
N MET A 293 20.27 4.69 -10.86
CA MET A 293 20.73 6.05 -10.54
C MET A 293 19.87 7.13 -11.20
N ARG A 294 19.39 6.92 -12.43
CA ARG A 294 18.46 7.86 -13.07
C ARG A 294 17.12 7.94 -12.36
N LEU A 295 16.61 6.82 -11.83
CA LEU A 295 15.37 6.81 -11.04
C LEU A 295 15.59 7.59 -9.74
N PHE A 296 16.63 7.26 -8.98
CA PHE A 296 16.96 7.98 -7.75
C PHE A 296 17.17 9.47 -7.97
N ARG A 297 17.85 9.87 -9.05
CA ARG A 297 18.01 11.28 -9.41
C ARG A 297 16.69 12.01 -9.65
N LYS A 298 15.67 11.32 -10.17
CA LYS A 298 14.35 11.90 -10.42
C LYS A 298 13.50 11.97 -9.14
N MET A 299 13.58 10.97 -8.28
CA MET A 299 12.81 10.92 -7.03
C MET A 299 13.39 11.85 -5.97
N LEU A 300 14.72 11.95 -5.92
CA LEU A 300 15.49 12.75 -4.95
C LEU A 300 16.03 14.04 -5.58
N ASP A 301 15.28 14.63 -6.53
CA ASP A 301 15.61 15.97 -7.02
C ASP A 301 15.42 16.99 -5.87
N PRO A 302 16.41 17.84 -5.56
CA PRO A 302 16.28 18.80 -4.46
C PRO A 302 15.11 19.77 -4.65
N GLU A 303 14.75 20.07 -5.90
CA GLU A 303 13.64 20.95 -6.23
C GLU A 303 12.31 20.16 -6.27
N PRO A 304 11.34 20.43 -5.38
CA PRO A 304 10.10 19.65 -5.30
C PRO A 304 9.32 19.60 -6.62
N SER A 305 9.31 20.70 -7.36
CA SER A 305 8.62 20.82 -8.65
C SER A 305 9.25 19.99 -9.77
N LYS A 306 10.50 19.55 -9.62
CA LYS A 306 11.22 18.72 -10.60
C LYS A 306 11.22 17.23 -10.26
N ARG A 307 10.74 16.86 -9.08
CA ARG A 307 10.63 15.44 -8.68
C ARG A 307 9.63 14.74 -9.59
N CYS A 308 9.95 13.51 -9.97
CA CYS A 308 9.00 12.70 -10.74
C CYS A 308 7.82 12.27 -9.88
N GLU A 309 6.71 11.94 -10.52
CA GLU A 309 5.65 11.20 -9.86
C GLU A 309 6.12 9.79 -9.49
N ILE A 310 5.54 9.23 -8.42
CA ILE A 310 5.88 7.90 -7.95
C ILE A 310 5.67 6.83 -9.03
N ILE A 311 4.66 7.01 -9.89
CA ILE A 311 4.31 6.09 -10.97
C ILE A 311 5.43 5.93 -12.03
N GLU A 312 6.40 6.86 -12.07
CA GLU A 312 7.58 6.77 -12.92
C GLU A 312 8.40 5.49 -12.63
N ILE A 313 8.31 4.94 -11.39
CA ILE A 313 8.97 3.68 -11.02
C ILE A 313 8.54 2.51 -11.91
N ASN A 314 7.32 2.57 -12.47
CA ASN A 314 6.78 1.49 -13.29
C ASN A 314 7.61 1.24 -14.56
N LYS A 315 8.29 2.29 -15.06
CA LYS A 315 9.20 2.19 -16.22
C LYS A 315 10.41 1.31 -15.94
N TYR A 316 10.69 0.99 -14.68
CA TYR A 316 11.84 0.23 -14.23
C TYR A 316 11.52 -1.21 -13.84
N TYR A 317 10.23 -1.62 -13.85
CA TYR A 317 9.81 -2.99 -13.49
C TYR A 317 10.46 -4.07 -14.34
N ASP A 318 10.66 -3.81 -15.63
CA ASP A 318 11.23 -4.82 -16.54
C ASP A 318 12.75 -4.99 -16.42
N ASP A 319 13.40 -4.25 -15.52
CA ASP A 319 14.84 -4.33 -15.36
C ASP A 319 15.27 -5.66 -14.73
N ARG A 320 16.46 -6.13 -15.13
CA ARG A 320 17.05 -7.39 -14.67
C ARG A 320 17.12 -7.57 -13.16
N TRP A 321 17.17 -6.47 -12.39
CA TRP A 321 17.18 -6.53 -10.93
C TRP A 321 15.82 -6.89 -10.32
N ILE A 322 14.72 -6.69 -11.05
CA ILE A 322 13.36 -7.11 -10.67
C ILE A 322 13.01 -8.45 -11.36
N ASN A 323 13.37 -8.60 -12.64
CA ASN A 323 12.94 -9.74 -13.47
C ASN A 323 13.69 -11.06 -13.23
N SER A 324 14.77 -11.10 -12.42
CA SER A 324 15.53 -12.34 -12.21
C SER A 324 14.70 -13.48 -11.57
N ARG A 325 13.61 -13.14 -10.87
CA ARG A 325 12.70 -14.11 -10.21
C ARG A 325 11.51 -14.58 -11.05
N LEU A 326 11.04 -13.81 -12.04
CA LEU A 326 9.87 -14.23 -12.83
C LEU A 326 10.21 -15.38 -13.80
N ASN A 327 11.45 -15.45 -14.29
CA ASN A 327 11.91 -16.52 -15.18
C ASN A 327 12.34 -17.80 -14.48
N SER A 328 12.71 -17.77 -13.18
CA SER A 328 13.02 -18.99 -12.43
C SER A 328 11.76 -19.78 -12.08
N ARG A 329 10.64 -19.10 -11.81
CA ARG A 329 9.33 -19.74 -11.53
C ARG A 329 8.70 -20.45 -12.74
N ARG A 330 8.93 -19.96 -13.96
CA ARG A 330 8.48 -20.66 -15.19
C ARG A 330 9.23 -21.97 -15.48
N ARG A 331 10.38 -22.19 -14.86
CA ARG A 331 11.13 -23.45 -14.97
C ARG A 331 10.79 -24.44 -13.86
N SER A 332 10.46 -23.97 -12.65
CA SER A 332 10.09 -24.86 -11.54
C SER A 332 8.65 -25.39 -11.60
N SER A 333 7.76 -24.79 -12.38
CA SER A 333 6.37 -25.27 -12.55
C SER A 333 6.23 -26.47 -13.50
N ASN A 334 7.31 -26.95 -14.11
CA ASN A 334 7.28 -28.07 -15.05
C ASN A 334 7.87 -29.37 -14.50
N GLU A 335 8.31 -29.43 -13.24
CA GLU A 335 9.04 -30.61 -12.72
C GLU A 335 8.50 -31.26 -11.43
N ASP A 336 7.44 -30.74 -10.78
CA ASP A 336 6.88 -31.37 -9.57
C ASP A 336 5.39 -31.71 -9.72
N GLU A 337 5.08 -32.75 -10.49
CA GLU A 337 3.91 -33.60 -10.26
C GLU A 337 4.35 -34.91 -9.63
N GLY A 338 4.09 -35.07 -8.33
CA GLY A 338 4.16 -36.35 -7.65
C GLY A 338 4.76 -36.28 -6.25
N VAL A 339 3.90 -36.26 -5.24
CA VAL A 339 3.85 -37.21 -4.09
C VAL A 339 2.97 -36.59 -3.01
N GLU A 340 1.85 -37.26 -2.73
CA GLU A 340 1.01 -37.06 -1.53
C GLU A 340 1.74 -37.66 -0.32
N GLU A 341 1.79 -36.94 0.81
CA GLU A 341 1.93 -37.55 2.12
C GLU A 341 1.05 -36.86 3.17
N ASP A 342 0.19 -37.68 3.78
CA ASP A 342 -0.62 -37.43 4.97
C ASP A 342 0.26 -37.11 6.19
N PHE A 343 -0.15 -36.15 7.02
CA PHE A 343 0.22 -36.14 8.43
C PHE A 343 -0.89 -35.61 9.34
N SER A 344 -1.46 -36.53 10.12
CA SER A 344 -2.22 -36.26 11.32
C SER A 344 -1.30 -36.10 12.53
N SER A 345 -1.55 -35.10 13.39
CA SER A 345 -1.80 -35.24 14.83
C SER A 345 -1.37 -34.02 15.67
N SER A 346 -2.34 -33.53 16.44
CA SER A 346 -2.28 -32.98 17.82
C SER A 346 -1.02 -32.25 18.33
N GLY A 347 -1.24 -31.00 18.74
CA GLY A 347 -0.39 -30.29 19.69
C GLY A 347 -1.09 -29.02 20.20
N SER A 348 -1.64 -29.09 21.41
CA SER A 348 -2.23 -27.98 22.15
C SER A 348 -1.15 -27.03 22.66
N GLY A 349 -1.23 -25.74 22.31
CA GLY A 349 -0.39 -24.68 22.86
C GLY A 349 -1.11 -23.34 22.74
N THR A 350 -1.55 -22.80 23.87
CA THR A 350 -2.05 -21.43 24.00
C THR A 350 -0.87 -20.47 23.86
N GLU A 351 -0.75 -19.78 22.72
CA GLU A 351 0.19 -18.67 22.56
C GLU A 351 -0.57 -17.34 22.51
N SER A 352 -0.19 -16.48 23.45
CA SER A 352 -0.64 -15.11 23.60
C SER A 352 0.19 -14.24 22.66
N ASN A 353 -0.41 -13.76 21.58
CA ASN A 353 0.26 -12.88 20.62
C ASN A 353 0.50 -11.50 21.22
N THR A 354 1.68 -11.31 21.81
CA THR A 354 2.26 -10.00 22.10
C THR A 354 3.40 -9.79 21.11
N ILE A 355 3.20 -8.94 20.10
CA ILE A 355 4.22 -8.60 19.11
C ILE A 355 5.06 -7.46 19.69
N THR A 356 6.24 -7.79 20.20
CA THR A 356 7.32 -6.83 20.47
C THR A 356 8.25 -6.81 19.26
N THR A 357 8.26 -5.69 18.52
CA THR A 357 9.17 -5.45 17.39
C THR A 357 10.58 -5.18 17.92
N SER A 358 11.57 -5.97 17.50
CA SER A 358 12.99 -5.73 17.77
C SER A 358 13.76 -5.40 16.49
N ASN A 359 14.87 -4.66 16.60
CA ASN A 359 15.76 -4.24 15.50
C ASN A 359 16.28 -5.37 14.58
N THR A 360 16.08 -6.63 14.96
CA THR A 360 16.39 -7.84 14.19
C THR A 360 15.59 -7.94 12.88
N ASP A 361 14.36 -7.43 12.85
CA ASP A 361 13.46 -7.62 11.70
C ASP A 361 13.92 -6.79 10.49
N PHE A 362 14.59 -5.65 10.71
CA PHE A 362 15.09 -4.77 9.65
C PHE A 362 16.35 -5.30 8.95
N GLU A 363 17.24 -5.97 9.69
CA GLU A 363 18.41 -6.64 9.11
C GLU A 363 17.98 -7.86 8.30
N GLU A 364 17.00 -8.64 8.77
CA GLU A 364 16.41 -9.75 8.02
C GLU A 364 15.69 -9.26 6.75
N LEU A 365 14.93 -8.17 6.82
CA LEU A 365 14.33 -7.49 5.66
C LEU A 365 15.36 -7.10 4.61
N THR A 366 16.44 -6.46 5.06
CA THR A 366 17.52 -6.02 4.18
C THR A 366 18.26 -7.22 3.58
N GLN A 367 18.52 -8.25 4.38
CA GLN A 367 19.19 -9.47 3.94
C GLN A 367 18.31 -10.26 2.98
N MET A 368 16.99 -10.31 3.20
CA MET A 368 16.05 -10.97 2.31
C MET A 368 15.78 -10.17 1.05
N MET A 369 15.77 -8.83 1.06
CA MET A 369 15.77 -8.03 -0.17
C MET A 369 17.06 -8.25 -0.95
N ARG A 370 18.23 -8.26 -0.29
CA ARG A 370 19.51 -8.65 -0.93
C ARG A 370 19.47 -10.06 -1.52
N ASN A 371 18.96 -11.04 -0.77
CA ASN A 371 18.80 -12.43 -1.21
C ASN A 371 17.67 -12.58 -2.25
N SER A 372 16.75 -11.62 -2.34
CA SER A 372 15.71 -11.58 -3.36
C SER A 372 16.17 -10.97 -4.67
N LEU A 373 17.29 -10.24 -4.61
CA LEU A 373 17.98 -9.62 -5.73
C LEU A 373 19.18 -10.46 -6.20
N ILE A 374 19.26 -11.75 -5.83
CA ILE A 374 20.26 -12.69 -6.37
C ILE A 374 20.14 -12.68 -7.90
N GLY A 375 21.19 -12.17 -8.54
CA GLY A 375 21.16 -11.59 -9.89
C GLY A 375 22.05 -10.34 -10.00
N PHE A 376 22.47 -9.77 -8.86
CA PHE A 376 23.56 -8.81 -8.80
C PHE A 376 24.94 -9.46 -8.60
N ASP A 377 25.41 -10.23 -9.58
CA ASP A 377 26.83 -10.61 -9.68
C ASP A 377 27.73 -9.43 -10.12
N ASN A 378 27.20 -8.20 -10.12
CA ASN A 378 27.92 -6.97 -10.49
C ASN A 378 27.98 -5.93 -9.35
N LEU A 379 27.65 -6.31 -8.11
CA LEU A 379 28.10 -5.51 -6.98
C LEU A 379 29.61 -5.74 -6.84
N ILE A 380 30.39 -4.68 -7.11
CA ILE A 380 31.85 -4.70 -6.92
C ILE A 380 32.11 -5.09 -5.46
N PRO A 381 32.89 -6.16 -5.19
CA PRO A 381 33.21 -6.57 -3.83
C PRO A 381 33.84 -5.40 -3.06
N ILE A 382 33.38 -5.19 -1.83
CA ILE A 382 33.96 -4.20 -0.92
C ILE A 382 35.31 -4.75 -0.45
N GLU A 383 36.40 -4.44 -1.14
CA GLU A 383 37.74 -4.55 -0.56
C GLU A 383 38.03 -3.28 0.25
N ASN A 384 38.03 -3.44 1.57
CA ASN A 384 38.71 -2.59 2.56
C ASN A 384 38.44 -1.08 2.52
N GLN A 385 37.28 -0.66 3.02
CA GLN A 385 37.21 0.61 3.76
C GLN A 385 36.99 0.29 5.25
N LYS A 386 38.01 0.59 6.06
CA LYS A 386 37.94 0.50 7.52
C LYS A 386 36.74 1.33 8.02
N PRO A 387 35.95 0.83 8.98
CA PRO A 387 34.88 1.62 9.57
C PRO A 387 35.50 2.79 10.34
N SER A 388 35.24 4.03 9.91
CA SER A 388 35.45 5.18 10.79
C SER A 388 34.38 5.13 11.87
N SER A 389 34.80 4.76 13.07
CA SER A 389 34.04 4.84 14.29
C SER A 389 33.43 6.24 14.47
N THR A 390 32.11 6.40 14.41
CA THR A 390 31.36 7.43 15.15
C THR A 390 29.88 6.99 15.27
N VAL A 391 29.58 6.39 16.43
CA VAL A 391 28.35 6.54 17.23
C VAL A 391 27.00 6.31 16.53
N ALA A 392 26.54 5.05 16.56
CA ALA A 392 25.11 4.76 16.65
C ALA A 392 24.62 5.19 18.04
N LYS A 393 23.76 6.22 18.09
CA LYS A 393 22.96 6.53 19.28
C LYS A 393 21.54 6.07 19.05
N THR A 394 21.22 4.97 19.73
CA THR A 394 19.88 4.43 19.96
C THR A 394 18.99 5.49 20.61
N TYR A 395 17.80 5.74 20.06
CA TYR A 395 16.66 6.22 20.84
C TYR A 395 15.42 5.42 20.45
N CYS A 396 14.71 4.99 21.51
CA CYS A 396 13.61 4.03 21.57
C CYS A 396 12.36 4.42 20.79
#